data_AF-A0A7M7NKJ4-F1
#
_entry.id   AF-A0A7M7NKJ4-F1
#
_cell.length_a   1.000
_cell.length_b   1.000
_cell.length_c   1.000
_cell.angle_alpha   90.00
_cell.angle_beta   90.00
_cell.angle_gamma   90.00
#
_symmetry.space_group_name_H-M   'P 1'
#
loop_
_entity.id
_entity.type
_entity.pdbx_description
1 polymer ?
#
loop_
_entity_poly.entity_id
_entity_poly.type
_entity_poly.pdbx_seq_one_letter_code
_entity_poly.pdbx_strand_id
1 'polypeptide(L)'
;MLKSTLMLLLFFHLGRGTIRANAQGISEEGGRFKDKLKELFDTQPVSELVFILDSSGSVAQSDFIISVEFLKFASKIISVSASTTRVAVISYSSCNQIHIRVNYISSPENKNKCTFDNDLTSVNYHPGGTCTAGALEAAGRDVLSHGRPGAQRVVMLLTDGASNDGGPPHANAQKLKSEGVKIFTIGIGSIKLSELNAIATSVDEYVYILADFGDVRNLATVVKDDIKDYDAYFDTVSADQCGSSCDSRALCACATRSGSTLCVCEAGFTGDGVSCQECLIGTYKTAYGDGPCTPCPTHSRTSSVRSLSQSECRCLNG
;
A
#
# COMPACT_ATOMS: atom_id res chain seq x y z
N MET A 1 14.85 32.48 -39.06
CA MET A 1 13.45 32.09 -38.78
C MET A 1 13.46 30.95 -37.75
N LEU A 2 13.44 31.28 -36.47
CA LEU A 2 13.13 30.36 -35.36
C LEU A 2 11.99 31.05 -34.58
N LYS A 3 10.84 30.39 -34.43
CA LYS A 3 9.76 30.76 -33.49
C LYS A 3 9.63 29.59 -32.52
N SER A 4 10.05 29.74 -31.26
CA SER A 4 9.30 30.36 -30.15
C SER A 4 8.27 29.40 -29.56
N THR A 5 8.60 28.74 -28.44
CA THR A 5 7.72 28.58 -27.27
C THR A 5 8.60 28.27 -26.04
N LEU A 6 9.03 29.35 -25.37
CA LEU A 6 9.49 29.34 -23.99
C LEU A 6 8.34 30.00 -23.20
N MET A 7 7.61 29.24 -22.39
CA MET A 7 6.59 29.83 -21.50
C MET A 7 6.51 29.04 -20.18
N LEU A 8 7.30 29.54 -19.23
CA LEU A 8 6.96 29.77 -17.83
C LEU A 8 6.61 28.56 -16.92
N LEU A 9 7.67 28.02 -16.29
CA LEU A 9 7.64 27.57 -14.90
C LEU A 9 7.56 28.82 -13.99
N LEU A 10 6.52 28.97 -13.17
CA LEU A 10 6.51 29.77 -11.93
C LEU A 10 5.13 29.70 -11.24
N PHE A 11 4.96 28.73 -10.35
CA PHE A 11 4.15 28.91 -9.13
C PHE A 11 4.74 27.99 -8.08
N PHE A 12 5.73 28.46 -7.30
CA PHE A 12 5.98 28.01 -5.92
C PHE A 12 7.14 28.83 -5.34
N HIS A 13 6.84 30.06 -4.87
CA HIS A 13 7.28 30.64 -3.60
C HIS A 13 7.02 32.15 -3.58
N LEU A 14 6.10 32.58 -2.71
CA LEU A 14 6.27 33.64 -1.69
C LEU A 14 4.90 34.24 -1.28
N GLY A 15 4.61 34.18 0.03
CA GLY A 15 3.78 35.18 0.71
C GLY A 15 2.36 34.77 1.09
N ARG A 16 2.16 34.56 2.41
CA ARG A 16 0.93 34.75 3.21
C ARG A 16 -0.41 34.22 2.65
N GLY A 17 -0.95 33.24 3.36
CA GLY A 17 -2.34 32.82 3.25
C GLY A 17 -2.41 31.33 2.93
N THR A 18 -3.21 30.61 3.72
CA THR A 18 -3.63 29.23 3.47
C THR A 18 -4.10 29.08 2.02
N ILE A 19 -3.25 28.57 1.14
CA ILE A 19 -3.67 28.17 -0.20
C ILE A 19 -4.39 26.84 -0.02
N ARG A 20 -5.73 26.89 -0.01
CA ARG A 20 -6.53 25.71 -0.31
C ARG A 20 -6.05 25.18 -1.65
N ALA A 21 -5.60 23.93 -1.70
CA ALA A 21 -5.42 23.27 -2.97
C ALA A 21 -6.77 23.31 -3.70
N ASN A 22 -6.79 23.83 -4.94
CA ASN A 22 -7.91 23.58 -5.85
C ASN A 22 -8.01 22.05 -6.04
N ALA A 23 -9.22 21.51 -6.24
CA ALA A 23 -9.46 20.10 -6.60
C ALA A 23 -8.47 19.56 -7.66
N GLN A 24 -8.06 20.41 -8.61
CA GLN A 24 -7.03 20.05 -9.59
C GLN A 24 -5.66 19.74 -8.95
N GLY A 25 -5.19 20.54 -7.99
CA GLY A 25 -3.93 20.30 -7.30
C GLY A 25 -3.95 19.03 -6.44
N ILE A 26 -5.08 18.71 -5.81
CA ILE A 26 -5.24 17.46 -5.05
C ILE A 26 -5.23 16.25 -5.99
N SER A 27 -5.84 16.37 -7.17
CA SER A 27 -5.82 15.31 -8.19
C SER A 27 -4.40 15.05 -8.70
N GLU A 28 -3.62 16.10 -8.97
CA GLU A 28 -2.22 15.99 -9.40
C GLU A 28 -1.34 15.35 -8.30
N GLU A 29 -1.47 15.79 -7.05
CA GLU A 29 -0.79 15.20 -5.89
C GLU A 29 -1.18 13.74 -5.67
N GLY A 30 -2.47 13.40 -5.84
CA GLY A 30 -2.99 12.03 -5.78
C GLY A 30 -2.45 11.13 -6.87
N GLY A 31 -2.37 11.64 -8.11
CA GLY A 31 -1.70 10.97 -9.22
C GLY A 31 -0.25 10.67 -8.89
N ARG A 32 0.52 11.70 -8.47
CA ARG A 32 1.94 11.56 -8.11
C ARG A 32 2.15 10.55 -6.97
N PHE A 33 1.34 10.62 -5.92
CA PHE A 33 1.39 9.70 -4.79
C PHE A 33 1.16 8.25 -5.22
N LYS A 34 0.07 8.03 -5.96
CA LYS A 34 -0.32 6.71 -6.47
C LYS A 34 0.75 6.15 -7.40
N ASP A 35 1.23 6.94 -8.35
CA ASP A 35 2.21 6.49 -9.35
C ASP A 35 3.54 6.12 -8.70
N LYS A 36 3.96 6.89 -7.67
CA LYS A 36 5.18 6.54 -6.91
C LYS A 36 5.01 5.25 -6.12
N LEU A 37 3.85 5.01 -5.51
CA LEU A 37 3.57 3.74 -4.84
C LEU A 37 3.54 2.57 -5.83
N LYS A 38 2.90 2.72 -6.99
CA LYS A 38 2.93 1.68 -8.04
C LYS A 38 4.35 1.41 -8.52
N GLU A 39 5.15 2.44 -8.80
CA GLU A 39 6.57 2.30 -9.16
C GLU A 39 7.32 1.47 -8.11
N LEU A 40 7.15 1.77 -6.82
CA LEU A 40 7.87 1.09 -5.74
C LEU A 40 7.41 -0.35 -5.52
N PHE A 41 6.11 -0.63 -5.56
CA PHE A 41 5.56 -1.92 -5.14
C PHE A 41 5.26 -2.88 -6.30
N ASP A 42 5.09 -2.38 -7.53
CA ASP A 42 4.94 -3.26 -8.70
C ASP A 42 6.31 -3.70 -9.26
N THR A 43 7.39 -2.94 -9.03
CA THR A 43 8.75 -3.31 -9.47
C THR A 43 9.49 -4.20 -8.48
N GLN A 44 9.08 -4.22 -7.21
CA GLN A 44 9.68 -5.04 -6.16
C GLN A 44 8.64 -6.00 -5.57
N PRO A 45 8.73 -7.31 -5.85
CA PRO A 45 7.69 -8.26 -5.44
C PRO A 45 7.63 -8.47 -3.92
N VAL A 46 8.69 -8.12 -3.18
CA VAL A 46 8.84 -8.39 -1.75
C VAL A 46 9.19 -7.10 -1.01
N SER A 47 8.27 -6.61 -0.18
CA SER A 47 8.40 -5.34 0.52
C SER A 47 7.98 -5.41 2.00
N GLU A 48 8.52 -4.50 2.82
CA GLU A 48 8.15 -4.23 4.20
C GLU A 48 7.65 -2.78 4.28
N LEU A 49 6.38 -2.57 4.65
CA LEU A 49 5.78 -1.23 4.74
C LEU A 49 5.32 -0.93 6.17
N VAL A 50 5.84 0.14 6.76
CA VAL A 50 5.42 0.63 8.07
C VAL A 50 4.66 1.94 7.90
N PHE A 51 3.40 1.94 8.32
CA PHE A 51 2.64 3.18 8.49
C PHE A 51 2.88 3.73 9.89
N ILE A 52 3.17 5.02 9.99
CA ILE A 52 3.33 5.74 11.25
C ILE A 52 2.27 6.84 11.27
N LEU A 53 1.32 6.73 12.19
CA LEU A 53 0.18 7.63 12.33
C LEU A 53 0.33 8.48 13.58
N ASP A 54 0.29 9.80 13.41
CA ASP A 54 0.23 10.75 14.49
C ASP A 54 -1.16 10.73 15.15
N SER A 55 -1.20 10.46 16.45
CA SER A 55 -2.37 10.52 17.30
C SER A 55 -2.22 11.57 18.40
N SER A 56 -1.36 12.57 18.20
CA SER A 56 -1.16 13.68 19.15
C SER A 56 -2.42 14.51 19.32
N GLY A 57 -2.44 15.34 20.38
CA GLY A 57 -3.62 16.14 20.74
C GLY A 57 -4.00 17.21 19.70
N SER A 58 -3.13 17.54 18.75
CA SER A 58 -3.48 18.41 17.61
C SER A 58 -4.36 17.70 16.58
N VAL A 59 -4.21 16.38 16.44
CA VAL A 59 -5.03 15.54 15.59
C VAL A 59 -6.31 15.20 16.34
N ALA A 60 -7.45 15.82 16.02
CA ALA A 60 -8.71 15.45 16.64
C ALA A 60 -9.05 13.96 16.40
N GLN A 61 -9.83 13.34 17.29
CA GLN A 61 -10.19 11.92 17.13
C GLN A 61 -10.84 11.61 15.77
N SER A 62 -11.68 12.52 15.26
CA SER A 62 -12.27 12.40 13.92
C SER A 62 -11.22 12.42 12.79
N ASP A 63 -10.16 13.19 12.97
CA ASP A 63 -9.08 13.36 12.00
C ASP A 63 -8.12 12.16 12.04
N PHE A 64 -7.91 11.59 13.23
CA PHE A 64 -7.19 10.32 13.38
C PHE A 64 -7.91 9.18 12.66
N ILE A 65 -9.24 9.11 12.75
CA ILE A 65 -10.04 8.13 12.00
C ILE A 65 -9.80 8.29 10.49
N ILE A 66 -9.76 9.53 9.98
CA ILE A 66 -9.45 9.80 8.56
C ILE A 66 -8.04 9.31 8.19
N SER A 67 -7.06 9.41 9.11
CA SER A 67 -5.71 8.87 8.91
C SER A 67 -5.71 7.34 8.78
N VAL A 68 -6.48 6.64 9.61
CA VAL A 68 -6.65 5.18 9.53
C VAL A 68 -7.38 4.79 8.24
N GLU A 69 -8.40 5.54 7.83
CA GLU A 69 -9.07 5.36 6.54
C GLU A 69 -8.10 5.54 5.37
N PHE A 70 -7.30 6.61 5.38
CA PHE A 70 -6.28 6.87 4.37
C PHE A 70 -5.30 5.71 4.25
N LEU A 71 -4.80 5.19 5.38
CA LEU A 71 -3.94 4.00 5.40
C LEU A 71 -4.64 2.82 4.73
N LYS A 72 -5.91 2.55 5.08
CA LYS A 72 -6.70 1.48 4.45
C LYS A 72 -6.78 1.68 2.94
N PHE A 73 -6.98 2.90 2.46
CA PHE A 73 -6.99 3.22 1.03
C PHE A 73 -5.61 3.06 0.37
N ALA A 74 -4.54 3.60 0.94
CA ALA A 74 -3.18 3.47 0.42
C ALA A 74 -2.76 2.00 0.33
N SER A 75 -3.16 1.18 1.31
CA SER A 75 -2.89 -0.26 1.31
C SER A 75 -3.64 -1.04 0.21
N LYS A 76 -4.62 -0.44 -0.48
CA LYS A 76 -5.26 -1.03 -1.67
C LYS A 76 -4.46 -0.84 -2.95
N ILE A 77 -3.39 -0.05 -2.96
CA ILE A 77 -2.49 0.03 -4.12
C ILE A 77 -1.54 -1.19 -4.14
N ILE A 78 -1.28 -1.78 -2.97
CA ILE A 78 -0.29 -2.84 -2.77
C ILE A 78 -0.95 -4.18 -2.50
N SER A 79 -0.27 -5.27 -2.84
CA SER A 79 -0.67 -6.62 -2.39
C SER A 79 -0.12 -6.89 -1.00
N VAL A 80 -0.99 -7.07 -0.02
CA VAL A 80 -0.65 -7.39 1.37
C VAL A 80 -0.77 -8.91 1.59
N SER A 81 0.37 -9.57 1.76
CA SER A 81 0.49 -11.00 2.03
C SER A 81 1.86 -11.29 2.65
N ALA A 82 1.99 -12.42 3.35
CA ALA A 82 3.25 -12.93 3.85
C ALA A 82 4.31 -13.13 2.75
N SER A 83 3.89 -13.36 1.51
CA SER A 83 4.76 -13.60 0.35
C SER A 83 5.08 -12.35 -0.47
N THR A 84 4.25 -11.30 -0.39
CA THR A 84 4.39 -10.05 -1.14
C THR A 84 4.78 -8.89 -0.22
N THR A 85 3.89 -7.96 0.10
CA THR A 85 4.16 -6.87 1.05
C THR A 85 3.68 -7.24 2.45
N ARG A 86 4.59 -7.21 3.44
CA ARG A 86 4.24 -7.30 4.86
C ARG A 86 4.12 -5.89 5.44
N VAL A 87 3.13 -5.70 6.29
CA VAL A 87 2.74 -4.37 6.79
C VAL A 87 2.83 -4.28 8.30
N ALA A 88 3.11 -3.08 8.80
CA ALA A 88 2.98 -2.74 10.21
C ALA A 88 2.36 -1.35 10.37
N VAL A 89 1.72 -1.12 11.51
CA VAL A 89 1.09 0.16 11.85
C VAL A 89 1.55 0.58 13.23
N ILE A 90 2.16 1.77 13.31
CA ILE A 90 2.54 2.42 14.55
C ILE A 90 1.63 3.64 14.71
N SER A 91 0.97 3.77 15.86
CA SER A 91 0.33 5.03 16.27
C SER A 91 1.15 5.66 17.38
N TYR A 92 1.39 6.97 17.33
CA TYR A 92 2.18 7.65 18.35
C TYR A 92 1.57 8.97 18.78
N SER A 93 1.79 9.34 20.05
CA SER A 93 1.67 10.73 20.51
C SER A 93 2.92 11.11 21.29
N SER A 94 2.89 11.07 22.62
CA SER A 94 4.06 11.33 23.47
C SER A 94 5.07 10.16 23.40
N CYS A 95 6.33 10.34 23.83
CA CYS A 95 7.35 9.29 23.75
C CYS A 95 7.06 8.06 24.62
N ASN A 96 6.21 8.21 25.64
CA ASN A 96 5.69 7.08 26.44
C ASN A 96 4.39 6.46 25.85
N GLN A 97 3.94 6.94 24.68
CA GLN A 97 2.73 6.53 23.99
C GLN A 97 3.03 6.20 22.51
N ILE A 98 3.97 5.29 22.29
CA ILE A 98 4.29 4.73 20.97
C ILE A 98 3.76 3.29 20.93
N HIS A 99 2.79 3.04 20.08
CA HIS A 99 2.07 1.75 20.05
C HIS A 99 2.21 1.10 18.69
N ILE A 100 2.81 -0.09 18.64
CA ILE A 100 2.79 -0.96 17.46
C ILE A 100 1.44 -1.69 17.44
N ARG A 101 0.51 -1.21 16.62
CA ARG A 101 -0.88 -1.69 16.54
C ARG A 101 -1.03 -2.94 15.69
N VAL A 102 -0.27 -3.02 14.61
CA VAL A 102 -0.24 -4.16 13.69
C VAL A 102 1.21 -4.44 13.33
N ASN A 103 1.62 -5.71 13.27
CA ASN A 103 3.01 -6.08 12.96
C ASN A 103 3.11 -7.41 12.17
N TYR A 104 2.69 -7.40 10.91
CA TYR A 104 2.80 -8.59 10.04
C TYR A 104 4.23 -8.80 9.54
N ILE A 105 5.10 -7.81 9.72
CA ILE A 105 6.54 -7.92 9.43
C ILE A 105 7.19 -8.93 10.39
N SER A 106 6.89 -8.82 11.69
CA SER A 106 7.43 -9.72 12.71
C SER A 106 6.61 -11.01 12.86
N SER A 107 5.31 -10.96 12.61
CA SER A 107 4.37 -12.10 12.74
C SER A 107 3.55 -12.31 11.45
N PRO A 108 4.15 -12.83 10.36
CA PRO A 108 3.49 -12.94 9.06
C PRO A 108 2.52 -14.12 8.91
N GLU A 109 2.53 -15.07 9.85
CA GLU A 109 1.79 -16.33 9.74
C GLU A 109 0.27 -16.09 9.70
N ASN A 110 -0.40 -16.67 8.71
CA ASN A 110 -1.85 -16.52 8.48
C ASN A 110 -2.29 -15.05 8.38
N LYS A 111 -1.41 -14.17 7.90
CA LYS A 111 -1.69 -12.74 7.72
C LYS A 111 -1.79 -12.37 6.24
N ASN A 112 -2.86 -11.66 5.90
CA ASN A 112 -3.17 -11.19 4.55
C ASN A 112 -3.96 -9.87 4.60
N LYS A 113 -4.36 -9.35 3.44
CA LYS A 113 -5.12 -8.11 3.33
C LYS A 113 -6.46 -8.12 4.08
N CYS A 114 -7.17 -9.24 4.10
CA CYS A 114 -8.47 -9.36 4.76
C CYS A 114 -8.31 -9.31 6.28
N THR A 115 -7.31 -10.01 6.83
CA THR A 115 -6.98 -9.89 8.25
C THR A 115 -6.47 -8.49 8.58
N PHE A 116 -5.70 -7.87 7.68
CA PHE A 116 -5.19 -6.50 7.88
C PHE A 116 -6.34 -5.50 8.01
N ASP A 117 -7.28 -5.53 7.07
CA ASP A 117 -8.45 -4.64 7.07
C ASP A 117 -9.31 -4.79 8.33
N ASN A 118 -9.38 -6.00 8.90
CA ASN A 118 -10.02 -6.24 10.18
C ASN A 118 -9.18 -5.73 11.36
N ASP A 119 -7.88 -6.00 11.38
CA ASP A 119 -6.97 -5.60 12.46
C ASP A 119 -6.86 -4.07 12.59
N LEU A 120 -7.09 -3.32 11.50
CA LEU A 120 -7.17 -1.84 11.52
C LEU A 120 -8.27 -1.29 12.44
N THR A 121 -9.31 -2.07 12.75
CA THR A 121 -10.36 -1.66 13.70
C THR A 121 -9.85 -1.49 15.14
N SER A 122 -8.68 -2.06 15.45
CA SER A 122 -8.03 -1.94 16.77
C SER A 122 -7.07 -0.74 16.89
N VAL A 123 -6.87 0.01 15.80
CA VAL A 123 -6.00 1.19 15.76
C VAL A 123 -6.74 2.37 16.42
N ASN A 124 -6.46 2.57 17.70
CA ASN A 124 -7.19 3.51 18.55
C ASN A 124 -6.45 4.84 18.77
N TYR A 125 -7.20 5.94 18.83
CA TYR A 125 -6.69 7.29 19.11
C TYR A 125 -6.21 7.43 20.56
N HIS A 126 -4.98 7.92 20.76
CA HIS A 126 -4.39 8.16 22.09
C HIS A 126 -3.70 9.55 22.11
N PRO A 127 -4.39 10.61 22.58
CA PRO A 127 -3.87 11.97 22.54
C PRO A 127 -2.63 12.16 23.41
N GLY A 128 -1.81 13.15 23.07
CA GLY A 128 -0.60 13.50 23.83
C GLY A 128 0.24 14.56 23.11
N GLY A 129 1.52 14.61 23.44
CA GLY A 129 2.51 15.36 22.66
C GLY A 129 2.79 14.70 21.30
N THR A 130 3.89 15.08 20.67
CA THR A 130 4.25 14.64 19.31
C THR A 130 5.70 14.16 19.32
N CYS A 131 5.91 12.84 19.44
CA CYS A 131 7.21 12.19 19.52
C CYS A 131 7.58 11.46 18.23
N THR A 132 7.70 12.22 17.14
CA THR A 132 8.03 11.69 15.81
C THR A 132 9.39 10.97 15.80
N ALA A 133 10.37 11.48 16.56
CA ALA A 133 11.70 10.86 16.66
C ALA A 133 11.62 9.43 17.23
N GLY A 134 10.87 9.24 18.32
CA GLY A 134 10.67 7.93 18.94
C GLY A 134 9.87 6.97 18.04
N ALA A 135 8.87 7.48 17.31
CA ALA A 135 8.11 6.66 16.37
C ALA A 135 8.99 6.13 15.22
N LEU A 136 9.89 6.95 14.68
CA LEU A 136 10.87 6.52 13.68
C LEU A 136 11.89 5.53 14.25
N GLU A 137 12.31 5.72 15.51
CA GLU A 137 13.18 4.75 16.20
C GLU A 137 12.50 3.39 16.33
N ALA A 138 11.25 3.35 16.82
CA ALA A 138 10.46 2.13 16.96
C ALA A 138 10.25 1.43 15.61
N ALA A 139 9.98 2.19 14.55
CA ALA A 139 9.86 1.64 13.19
C ALA A 139 11.14 0.92 12.75
N GLY A 140 12.32 1.50 12.99
CA GLY A 140 13.59 0.87 12.66
C GLY A 140 13.92 -0.32 13.57
N ARG A 141 13.96 -0.08 14.87
CA ARG A 141 14.48 -1.01 15.88
C ARG A 141 13.52 -2.16 16.16
N ASP A 142 12.23 -1.88 16.30
CA ASP A 142 11.26 -2.84 16.83
C ASP A 142 10.46 -3.53 15.71
N VAL A 143 10.43 -2.95 14.50
CA VAL A 143 9.67 -3.49 13.36
C VAL A 143 10.57 -3.90 12.20
N LEU A 144 11.26 -2.96 11.55
CA LEU A 144 12.02 -3.22 10.31
C LEU A 144 13.26 -4.10 10.50
N SER A 145 13.79 -4.18 11.72
CA SER A 145 14.85 -5.11 12.11
C SER A 145 14.46 -6.59 11.91
N HIS A 146 13.17 -6.90 11.90
CA HIS A 146 12.59 -8.23 11.62
C HIS A 146 12.16 -8.39 10.14
N GLY A 147 12.49 -7.42 9.29
CA GLY A 147 12.18 -7.44 7.85
C GLY A 147 12.96 -8.53 7.10
N ARG A 148 12.41 -9.02 5.98
CA ARG A 148 13.07 -10.04 5.16
C ARG A 148 14.40 -9.51 4.61
N PRO A 149 15.46 -10.33 4.56
CA PRO A 149 16.69 -9.98 3.86
C PRO A 149 16.39 -9.63 2.40
N GLY A 150 16.97 -8.54 1.89
CA GLY A 150 16.80 -8.09 0.51
C GLY A 150 15.45 -7.46 0.16
N ALA A 151 14.47 -7.46 1.08
CA ALA A 151 13.20 -6.80 0.84
C ALA A 151 13.35 -5.27 0.82
N GLN A 152 12.56 -4.61 -0.04
CA GLN A 152 12.44 -3.15 0.01
C GLN A 152 11.77 -2.72 1.32
N ARG A 153 12.29 -1.68 1.97
CA ARG A 153 11.72 -1.13 3.21
C ARG A 153 11.17 0.25 2.98
N VAL A 154 9.91 0.45 3.34
CA VAL A 154 9.19 1.73 3.18
C VAL A 154 8.56 2.13 4.51
N VAL A 155 8.69 3.40 4.87
CA VAL A 155 7.98 4.05 5.97
C VAL A 155 7.07 5.11 5.37
N MET A 156 5.83 5.18 5.84
CA MET A 156 4.88 6.23 5.50
C MET A 156 4.42 6.93 6.78
N LEU A 157 4.90 8.15 6.98
CA LEU A 157 4.56 9.00 8.12
C LEU A 157 3.42 9.94 7.77
N LEU A 158 2.33 9.90 8.53
CA LEU A 158 1.24 10.87 8.51
C LEU A 158 1.29 11.70 9.79
N THR A 159 1.36 13.02 9.67
CA THR A 159 1.40 13.93 10.82
C THR A 159 0.82 15.31 10.48
N ASP A 160 0.19 15.96 11.45
CA ASP A 160 -0.30 17.35 11.33
C ASP A 160 0.61 18.38 12.03
N GLY A 161 1.68 17.90 12.68
CA GLY A 161 2.43 18.67 13.66
C GLY A 161 3.94 18.54 13.53
N ALA A 162 4.64 19.31 14.36
CA ALA A 162 6.08 19.21 14.53
C ALA A 162 6.40 18.42 15.80
N SER A 163 7.48 17.65 15.77
CA SER A 163 7.98 16.94 16.95
C SER A 163 8.23 17.94 18.08
N ASN A 164 7.56 17.72 19.21
CA ASN A 164 7.63 18.56 20.42
C ASN A 164 7.94 17.74 21.68
N ASP A 165 8.04 16.41 21.55
CA ASP A 165 8.45 15.46 22.57
C ASP A 165 9.55 14.55 21.98
N GLY A 166 10.61 14.24 22.73
CA GLY A 166 11.71 13.38 22.22
C GLY A 166 12.69 14.02 21.23
N GLY A 167 12.58 15.33 20.98
CA GLY A 167 13.54 16.10 20.17
C GLY A 167 13.36 15.98 18.66
N PRO A 168 14.30 16.54 17.86
CA PRO A 168 14.19 16.57 16.41
C PRO A 168 14.34 15.18 15.76
N PRO A 169 13.46 14.78 14.82
CA PRO A 169 13.45 13.43 14.23
C PRO A 169 14.54 13.18 13.16
N HIS A 170 15.44 14.15 12.94
CA HIS A 170 16.34 14.18 11.78
C HIS A 170 17.36 13.03 11.80
N ALA A 171 17.96 12.78 12.96
CA ALA A 171 18.96 11.72 13.12
C ALA A 171 18.34 10.33 12.93
N ASN A 172 17.13 10.11 13.47
CA ASN A 172 16.39 8.85 13.34
C ASN A 172 16.03 8.58 11.87
N ALA A 173 15.52 9.60 11.17
CA ALA A 173 15.24 9.50 9.73
C ALA A 173 16.50 9.26 8.90
N GLN A 174 17.60 9.95 9.21
CA GLN A 174 18.88 9.75 8.52
C GLN A 174 19.39 8.31 8.69
N LYS A 175 19.28 7.75 9.90
CA LYS A 175 19.65 6.36 10.17
C LYS A 175 18.85 5.40 9.29
N LEU A 176 17.52 5.49 9.29
CA LEU A 176 16.65 4.67 8.45
C LEU A 176 17.00 4.80 6.96
N LYS A 177 17.21 6.03 6.48
CA LYS A 177 17.61 6.28 5.08
C LYS A 177 18.95 5.64 4.74
N SER A 178 19.92 5.69 5.64
CA SER A 178 21.23 5.05 5.46
C SER A 178 21.16 3.51 5.44
N GLU A 179 20.13 2.93 6.04
CA GLU A 179 19.80 1.50 6.01
C GLU A 179 18.94 1.13 4.78
N GLY A 180 18.77 2.06 3.83
CA GLY A 180 18.05 1.84 2.57
C GLY A 180 16.53 1.99 2.68
N VAL A 181 16.00 2.46 3.81
CA VAL A 181 14.56 2.68 3.99
C VAL A 181 14.11 3.92 3.21
N LYS A 182 13.05 3.77 2.41
CA LYS A 182 12.37 4.88 1.74
C LYS A 182 11.30 5.46 2.67
N ILE A 183 11.29 6.77 2.88
CA ILE A 183 10.41 7.44 3.84
C ILE A 183 9.54 8.44 3.10
N PHE A 184 8.24 8.18 3.08
CA PHE A 184 7.18 9.11 2.70
C PHE A 184 6.77 9.94 3.91
N THR A 185 6.56 11.23 3.70
CA THR A 185 5.97 12.12 4.70
C THR A 185 4.74 12.81 4.12
N ILE A 186 3.61 12.64 4.80
CA ILE A 186 2.33 13.25 4.47
C ILE A 186 1.99 14.22 5.60
N GLY A 187 2.24 15.50 5.33
CA GLY A 187 2.00 16.59 6.27
C GLY A 187 0.60 17.19 6.06
N ILE A 188 -0.14 17.40 7.14
CA ILE A 188 -1.51 17.91 7.08
C ILE A 188 -1.61 19.25 7.83
N GLY A 189 -2.14 20.28 7.19
CA GLY A 189 -2.34 21.58 7.82
C GLY A 189 -1.03 22.34 8.09
N SER A 190 -0.92 22.89 9.30
CA SER A 190 0.17 23.80 9.67
C SER A 190 1.41 23.03 10.15
N ILE A 191 2.14 22.48 9.19
CA ILE A 191 3.33 21.65 9.46
C ILE A 191 4.64 22.46 9.48
N LYS A 192 5.66 21.90 10.14
CA LYS A 192 7.04 22.40 10.04
C LYS A 192 7.74 21.76 8.85
N LEU A 193 7.65 22.42 7.69
CA LEU A 193 8.12 21.87 6.41
C LEU A 193 9.58 21.42 6.41
N SER A 194 10.47 22.15 7.11
CA SER A 194 11.87 21.75 7.21
C SER A 194 12.07 20.40 7.89
N GLU A 195 11.20 20.04 8.82
CA GLU A 195 11.24 18.76 9.52
C GLU A 195 10.76 17.62 8.63
N LEU A 196 9.63 17.79 7.94
CA LEU A 196 9.13 16.80 6.97
C LEU A 196 10.16 16.55 5.85
N ASN A 197 10.71 17.62 5.28
CA ASN A 197 11.74 17.53 4.24
C ASN A 197 13.00 16.80 4.71
N ALA A 198 13.39 16.98 5.98
CA ALA A 198 14.53 16.29 6.55
C ALA A 198 14.26 14.80 6.82
N ILE A 199 13.00 14.44 7.12
CA ILE A 199 12.58 13.06 7.33
C ILE A 199 12.52 12.30 5.99
N ALA A 200 11.83 12.87 5.00
CA ALA A 200 11.57 12.21 3.71
C ALA A 200 12.84 11.79 2.96
N THR A 201 12.70 10.81 2.05
CA THR A 201 13.82 10.36 1.21
C THR A 201 14.25 11.41 0.19
N SER A 202 13.31 12.05 -0.50
CA SER A 202 13.54 13.21 -1.36
C SER A 202 12.30 14.11 -1.29
N VAL A 203 12.51 15.42 -1.45
CA VAL A 203 11.41 16.40 -1.31
C VAL A 203 10.40 16.24 -2.44
N ASP A 204 10.88 16.12 -3.68
CA ASP A 204 10.01 16.18 -4.86
C ASP A 204 9.15 14.93 -5.08
N GLU A 205 9.57 13.78 -4.54
CA GLU A 205 8.88 12.48 -4.76
C GLU A 205 8.28 11.87 -3.50
N TYR A 206 8.71 12.27 -2.29
CA TYR A 206 8.31 11.63 -1.04
C TYR A 206 7.67 12.58 -0.01
N VAL A 207 7.51 13.87 -0.32
CA VAL A 207 6.83 14.84 0.54
C VAL A 207 5.49 15.23 -0.08
N TYR A 208 4.41 15.03 0.67
CA TYR A 208 3.05 15.38 0.28
C TYR A 208 2.49 16.30 1.36
N ILE A 209 1.98 17.48 0.96
CA ILE A 209 1.44 18.48 1.89
C ILE A 209 -0.02 18.68 1.54
N LEU A 210 -0.88 18.47 2.52
CA LEU A 210 -2.34 18.55 2.39
C LEU A 210 -2.84 19.68 3.29
N ALA A 211 -3.84 20.44 2.84
CA ALA A 211 -4.30 21.61 3.60
C ALA A 211 -5.04 21.21 4.89
N ASP A 212 -5.80 20.12 4.83
CA ASP A 212 -6.57 19.58 5.95
C ASP A 212 -6.94 18.10 5.71
N PHE A 213 -7.66 17.51 6.66
CA PHE A 213 -8.13 16.12 6.55
C PHE A 213 -9.23 15.90 5.50
N GLY A 214 -9.85 16.97 4.99
CA GLY A 214 -10.70 16.92 3.79
C GLY A 214 -9.87 16.58 2.55
N ASP A 215 -8.70 17.20 2.40
CA ASP A 215 -7.76 16.89 1.32
C ASP A 215 -7.22 15.46 1.42
N VAL A 216 -7.00 14.93 2.63
CA VAL A 216 -6.65 13.51 2.84
C VAL A 216 -7.73 12.58 2.27
N ARG A 217 -9.00 12.89 2.52
CA ARG A 217 -10.13 12.11 1.97
C ARG A 217 -10.22 12.22 0.44
N ASN A 218 -9.98 13.41 -0.10
CA ASN A 218 -9.97 13.64 -1.54
C ASN A 218 -8.81 12.89 -2.22
N LEU A 219 -7.62 12.92 -1.61
CA LEU A 219 -6.44 12.16 -2.05
C LEU A 219 -6.74 10.66 -2.11
N ALA A 220 -7.38 10.12 -1.06
CA ALA A 220 -7.84 8.73 -1.02
C ALA A 220 -8.84 8.40 -2.13
N THR A 221 -9.69 9.35 -2.53
CA THR A 221 -10.67 9.17 -3.62
C THR A 221 -9.98 9.09 -4.98
N VAL A 222 -9.03 9.99 -5.25
CA VAL A 222 -8.22 9.97 -6.49
C VAL A 222 -7.43 8.67 -6.62
N VAL A 223 -6.89 8.16 -5.51
CA VAL A 223 -6.21 6.87 -5.47
C VAL A 223 -7.15 5.71 -5.78
N LYS A 224 -8.39 5.75 -5.29
CA LYS A 224 -9.38 4.68 -5.41
C LYS A 224 -9.82 4.43 -6.86
N ASP A 225 -10.09 5.49 -7.61
CA ASP A 225 -10.73 5.37 -8.93
C ASP A 225 -9.85 4.70 -10.02
N ASP A 226 -8.54 4.62 -9.79
CA ASP A 226 -7.57 4.03 -10.72
C ASP A 226 -7.03 2.65 -10.29
N ILE A 227 -7.49 2.13 -9.17
CA ILE A 227 -7.24 0.73 -8.79
C ILE A 227 -8.24 -0.09 -9.60
N LYS A 228 -7.82 -0.59 -10.76
CA LYS A 228 -8.58 -1.64 -11.46
C LYS A 228 -8.76 -2.79 -10.48
N ASP A 229 -10.01 -3.25 -10.31
CA ASP A 229 -10.44 -4.36 -9.42
C ASP A 229 -9.82 -5.72 -9.77
N TYR A 230 -8.68 -5.75 -10.46
CA TYR A 230 -7.96 -6.97 -10.78
C TYR A 230 -6.94 -7.28 -9.69
N ASP A 231 -7.28 -8.22 -8.81
CA ASP A 231 -6.37 -8.83 -7.88
C ASP A 231 -5.51 -9.88 -8.60
N ALA A 232 -4.20 -9.65 -8.69
CA ALA A 232 -3.27 -10.60 -9.30
C ALA A 232 -2.87 -11.75 -8.35
N TYR A 233 -3.04 -11.53 -7.03
CA TYR A 233 -2.62 -12.47 -6.00
C TYR A 233 -3.73 -12.66 -4.98
N PHE A 234 -3.91 -13.91 -4.58
CA PHE A 234 -4.91 -14.35 -3.62
C PHE A 234 -4.22 -15.19 -2.55
N ASP A 235 -4.68 -15.11 -1.31
CA ASP A 235 -4.26 -16.01 -0.23
C ASP A 235 -5.45 -16.89 0.16
N THR A 236 -5.28 -18.22 0.14
CA THR A 236 -6.35 -19.14 0.56
C THR A 236 -6.76 -18.90 2.01
N VAL A 237 -8.07 -18.90 2.26
CA VAL A 237 -8.64 -18.76 3.60
C VAL A 237 -9.63 -19.88 3.89
N SER A 238 -10.14 -19.93 5.12
CA SER A 238 -11.13 -20.93 5.50
C SER A 238 -12.43 -20.76 4.72
N ALA A 239 -13.05 -21.90 4.36
CA ALA A 239 -14.21 -21.93 3.46
C ALA A 239 -15.43 -21.15 4.00
N ASP A 240 -15.57 -21.02 5.32
CA ASP A 240 -16.65 -20.26 5.97
C ASP A 240 -16.57 -18.75 5.72
N GLN A 241 -15.40 -18.22 5.33
CA GLN A 241 -15.22 -16.78 5.10
C GLN A 241 -15.86 -16.27 3.81
N CYS A 242 -16.09 -17.13 2.81
CA CYS A 242 -16.66 -16.71 1.54
C CYS A 242 -18.19 -16.56 1.56
N GLY A 243 -18.85 -16.96 2.66
CA GLY A 243 -20.31 -16.83 2.85
C GLY A 243 -21.19 -17.67 1.91
N SER A 244 -20.67 -18.09 0.75
CA SER A 244 -21.29 -18.94 -0.27
C SER A 244 -20.53 -20.25 -0.42
N SER A 245 -21.22 -21.28 -0.92
CA SER A 245 -20.56 -22.53 -1.31
C SER A 245 -19.83 -22.30 -2.63
N CYS A 246 -18.51 -22.24 -2.59
CA CYS A 246 -17.68 -22.22 -3.80
C CYS A 246 -17.92 -23.50 -4.64
N ASP A 247 -17.63 -23.43 -5.94
CA ASP A 247 -17.57 -24.63 -6.79
C ASP A 247 -16.65 -25.67 -6.16
N SER A 248 -16.94 -26.96 -6.37
CA SER A 248 -16.04 -28.07 -6.00
C SER A 248 -14.60 -27.95 -6.53
N ARG A 249 -14.37 -27.10 -7.54
CA ARG A 249 -13.09 -26.81 -8.20
C ARG A 249 -12.62 -25.37 -7.93
N ALA A 250 -13.08 -24.80 -6.82
CA ALA A 250 -12.74 -23.49 -6.35
C ALA A 250 -12.35 -23.52 -4.87
N LEU A 251 -11.59 -22.51 -4.48
CA LEU A 251 -11.14 -22.29 -3.11
C LEU A 251 -11.69 -20.96 -2.62
N CYS A 252 -11.95 -20.86 -1.32
CA CYS A 252 -12.18 -19.56 -0.69
C CYS A 252 -10.84 -18.85 -0.50
N ALA A 253 -10.73 -17.61 -0.96
CA ALA A 253 -9.50 -16.85 -0.86
C ALA A 253 -9.73 -15.38 -0.54
N CYS A 254 -8.73 -14.77 0.07
CA CYS A 254 -8.60 -13.33 0.24
C CYS A 254 -7.88 -12.72 -0.95
N ALA A 255 -8.50 -11.76 -1.61
CA ALA A 255 -7.85 -10.88 -2.56
C ALA A 255 -6.83 -9.96 -1.85
N THR A 256 -5.55 -10.09 -2.19
CA THR A 256 -4.46 -9.44 -1.44
C THR A 256 -4.37 -7.93 -1.61
N ARG A 257 -5.04 -7.34 -2.60
CA ARG A 257 -5.07 -5.90 -2.83
C ARG A 257 -6.42 -5.31 -2.40
N SER A 258 -7.54 -5.90 -2.83
CA SER A 258 -8.87 -5.37 -2.49
C SER A 258 -9.31 -5.68 -1.06
N GLY A 259 -8.83 -6.76 -0.45
CA GLY A 259 -9.24 -7.22 0.88
C GLY A 259 -10.59 -7.92 0.91
N SER A 260 -11.12 -8.31 -0.26
CA SER A 260 -12.37 -9.04 -0.39
C SER A 260 -12.13 -10.54 -0.26
N THR A 261 -13.03 -11.24 0.43
CA THR A 261 -13.07 -12.71 0.43
C THR A 261 -14.01 -13.19 -0.68
N LEU A 262 -13.50 -14.04 -1.58
CA LEU A 262 -14.24 -14.56 -2.72
C LEU A 262 -13.81 -15.97 -3.08
N CYS A 263 -14.71 -16.69 -3.75
CA CYS A 263 -14.37 -17.96 -4.38
C CYS A 263 -13.49 -17.71 -5.59
N VAL A 264 -12.42 -18.48 -5.74
CA VAL A 264 -11.51 -18.42 -6.89
C VAL A 264 -11.28 -19.82 -7.44
N CYS A 265 -11.31 -19.95 -8.77
CA CYS A 265 -11.11 -21.25 -9.41
C CYS A 265 -9.69 -21.76 -9.19
N GLU A 266 -9.55 -23.07 -9.00
CA GLU A 266 -8.25 -23.74 -8.90
C GLU A 266 -7.39 -23.56 -10.16
N ALA A 267 -6.09 -23.86 -10.06
CA ALA A 267 -5.20 -23.91 -11.22
C ALA A 267 -5.74 -24.89 -12.28
N GLY A 268 -5.61 -24.52 -13.54
CA GLY A 268 -6.22 -25.22 -14.68
C GLY A 268 -7.73 -24.98 -14.86
N PHE A 269 -8.37 -24.14 -14.05
CA PHE A 269 -9.77 -23.74 -14.20
C PHE A 269 -9.96 -22.23 -14.32
N THR A 270 -10.96 -21.82 -15.08
CA THR A 270 -11.39 -20.43 -15.27
C THR A 270 -12.86 -20.27 -14.86
N GLY A 271 -13.25 -19.05 -14.51
CA GLY A 271 -14.60 -18.74 -14.06
C GLY A 271 -14.60 -17.79 -12.88
N ASP A 272 -15.74 -17.63 -12.24
CA ASP A 272 -15.98 -16.69 -11.13
C ASP A 272 -15.83 -17.34 -9.74
N GLY A 273 -15.34 -18.59 -9.68
CA GLY A 273 -15.21 -19.37 -8.44
C GLY A 273 -16.51 -20.01 -7.95
N VAL A 274 -17.67 -19.58 -8.46
CA VAL A 274 -18.98 -20.24 -8.22
C VAL A 274 -19.26 -21.24 -9.34
N SER A 275 -18.79 -20.96 -10.55
CA SER A 275 -18.83 -21.84 -11.71
C SER A 275 -17.47 -21.90 -12.37
N CYS A 276 -16.73 -22.97 -12.11
CA CYS A 276 -15.41 -23.17 -12.69
C CYS A 276 -15.48 -24.09 -13.92
N GLN A 277 -14.68 -23.80 -14.93
CA GLN A 277 -14.57 -24.60 -16.15
C GLN A 277 -13.11 -24.89 -16.44
N GLU A 278 -12.83 -26.08 -16.95
CA GLU A 278 -11.46 -26.47 -17.29
C GLU A 278 -10.90 -25.56 -18.38
N CYS A 279 -9.63 -25.19 -18.26
CA CYS A 279 -8.92 -24.53 -19.33
C CYS A 279 -8.96 -25.40 -20.59
N LEU A 280 -9.47 -24.84 -21.69
CA LEU A 280 -9.58 -25.57 -22.94
C LEU A 280 -8.21 -25.85 -23.53
N ILE A 281 -8.17 -26.84 -24.42
CA ILE A 281 -6.94 -27.22 -25.09
C ILE A 281 -6.34 -26.01 -25.84
N GLY A 282 -5.02 -25.80 -25.67
CA GLY A 282 -4.32 -24.62 -26.18
C GLY A 282 -4.23 -23.47 -25.18
N THR A 283 -4.74 -23.66 -23.96
CA THR A 283 -4.63 -22.70 -22.86
C THR A 283 -4.20 -23.40 -21.57
N TYR A 284 -3.66 -22.65 -20.61
CA TYR A 284 -3.23 -23.14 -19.31
C TYR A 284 -3.47 -22.10 -18.21
N LYS A 285 -3.45 -22.52 -16.94
CA LYS A 285 -3.48 -21.59 -15.80
C LYS A 285 -2.70 -22.15 -14.61
N THR A 286 -1.71 -21.40 -14.15
CA THR A 286 -0.71 -21.84 -13.16
C THR A 286 -1.09 -21.60 -11.70
N ALA A 287 -1.95 -20.63 -11.44
CA ALA A 287 -2.38 -20.25 -10.11
C ALA A 287 -3.90 -20.27 -10.00
N TYR A 288 -4.40 -20.41 -8.78
CA TYR A 288 -5.80 -20.16 -8.50
C TYR A 288 -6.13 -18.67 -8.66
N GLY A 289 -7.37 -18.37 -9.01
CA GLY A 289 -7.82 -17.00 -9.29
C GLY A 289 -9.10 -16.99 -10.11
N ASP A 290 -9.67 -15.81 -10.34
CA ASP A 290 -10.85 -15.56 -11.18
C ASP A 290 -10.47 -15.21 -12.65
N GLY A 291 -9.18 -15.02 -12.93
CA GLY A 291 -8.70 -14.68 -14.26
C GLY A 291 -8.88 -15.78 -15.32
N PRO A 292 -8.88 -15.41 -16.62
CA PRO A 292 -9.00 -16.34 -17.73
C PRO A 292 -7.78 -17.26 -17.86
N CYS A 293 -7.94 -18.36 -18.58
CA CYS A 293 -6.80 -19.21 -18.98
C CYS A 293 -5.88 -18.45 -19.93
N THR A 294 -4.57 -18.63 -19.76
CA THR A 294 -3.53 -18.03 -20.61
C THR A 294 -3.35 -18.86 -21.87
N PRO A 295 -3.35 -18.26 -23.08
CA PRO A 295 -3.06 -18.97 -24.32
C PRO A 295 -1.64 -19.54 -24.35
N CYS A 296 -1.46 -20.69 -24.98
CA CYS A 296 -0.14 -21.20 -25.31
C CYS A 296 0.62 -20.24 -26.25
N PRO A 297 1.97 -20.25 -26.22
CA PRO A 297 2.79 -19.54 -27.20
C PRO A 297 2.41 -19.87 -28.65
N THR A 298 2.73 -18.96 -29.57
CA THR A 298 2.45 -19.13 -30.99
C THR A 298 2.95 -20.47 -31.53
N HIS A 299 2.16 -21.13 -32.38
CA HIS A 299 2.44 -22.47 -32.93
C HIS A 299 2.61 -23.59 -31.90
N SER A 300 2.06 -23.43 -30.69
CA SER A 300 2.01 -24.48 -29.68
C SER A 300 0.62 -24.67 -29.09
N ARG A 301 0.36 -25.85 -28.52
CA ARG A 301 -0.93 -26.22 -27.93
C ARG A 301 -0.71 -27.29 -26.84
N THR A 302 -1.56 -27.28 -25.81
CA THR A 302 -1.61 -28.36 -24.82
C THR A 302 -2.26 -29.62 -25.41
N SER A 303 -1.97 -30.81 -24.88
CA SER A 303 -2.59 -32.06 -25.37
C SER A 303 -3.94 -32.35 -24.71
N SER A 304 -4.21 -31.74 -23.55
CA SER A 304 -5.40 -31.96 -22.74
C SER A 304 -6.01 -30.64 -22.27
N VAL A 305 -7.27 -30.71 -21.85
CA VAL A 305 -7.90 -29.67 -21.04
C VAL A 305 -7.25 -29.62 -19.65
N ARG A 306 -7.53 -28.55 -18.88
CA ARG A 306 -7.05 -28.34 -17.50
C ARG A 306 -5.53 -28.32 -17.37
N SER A 307 -4.82 -27.76 -18.36
CA SER A 307 -3.37 -27.62 -18.24
C SER A 307 -2.99 -26.60 -17.16
N LEU A 308 -1.98 -26.97 -16.37
CA LEU A 308 -1.53 -26.25 -15.18
C LEU A 308 -0.31 -25.38 -15.46
N SER A 309 0.33 -25.50 -16.62
CA SER A 309 1.51 -24.70 -16.93
C SER A 309 1.78 -24.52 -18.41
N GLN A 310 2.55 -23.48 -18.74
CA GLN A 310 3.06 -23.24 -20.09
C GLN A 310 3.92 -24.40 -20.61
N SER A 311 4.56 -25.17 -19.71
CA SER A 311 5.43 -26.29 -20.07
C SER A 311 4.67 -27.46 -20.74
N GLU A 312 3.35 -27.49 -20.59
CA GLU A 312 2.47 -28.44 -21.25
C GLU A 312 2.12 -28.05 -22.69
N CYS A 313 2.43 -26.82 -23.10
CA CYS A 313 2.30 -26.38 -24.49
C CYS A 313 3.39 -27.04 -25.35
N ARG A 314 2.99 -27.86 -26.32
CA ARG A 314 3.90 -28.52 -27.28
C ARG A 314 3.79 -27.86 -28.64
N CYS A 315 4.92 -27.70 -29.32
CA CYS A 315 4.94 -27.19 -30.68
C CYS A 315 4.12 -28.10 -31.59
N LEU A 316 3.31 -27.50 -32.45
CA LEU A 316 2.61 -28.22 -33.50
C LEU A 316 3.62 -28.64 -34.57
N ASN A 317 3.58 -29.90 -35.01
CA ASN A 317 4.41 -30.34 -36.12
C ASN A 317 3.99 -29.58 -37.38
N GLY A 318 4.98 -28.95 -38.03
CA GLY A 318 4.86 -28.26 -39.31
C GLY A 318 5.65 -28.97 -40.39
#